data_AF-A0A7C1E6U7-F1
#
_entry.id   AF-A0A7C1E6U7-F1
#
_cell.length_a   1.000
_cell.length_b   1.000
_cell.length_c   1.000
_cell.angle_alpha   90.00
_cell.angle_beta   90.00
_cell.angle_gamma   90.00
#
_symmetry.space_group_name_H-M   'P 1'
#
loop_
_entity.id
_entity.type
_entity.pdbx_description
1 polymer ?
#
loop_
_entity_poly.entity_id
_entity_poly.type
_entity_poly.pdbx_seq_one_letter_code
_entity_poly.pdbx_strand_id
1 'polypeptide(L)'
;METKGTPLYRKRLSEDEIITICKHLVEKNGIRSIERITGHHRDTIGRLLEDMAEHAELMNEYLIENLGLSPFECDELWSMVKKNRRKLSTVAHLSLKKVMSGSTPA
;
A
#
# COMPACT_ATOMS: atom_id res chain seq x y z
N MET A 1 -8.57 14.69 -15.20
CA MET A 1 -8.93 14.04 -13.92
C MET A 1 -8.13 12.74 -13.86
N GLU A 2 -6.87 12.81 -13.43
CA GLU A 2 -5.91 11.71 -13.65
C GLU A 2 -6.10 10.53 -12.68
N THR A 3 -6.72 10.74 -11.52
CA THR A 3 -6.91 9.69 -10.50
C THR A 3 -8.35 9.18 -10.36
N LYS A 4 -9.27 9.58 -11.26
CA LYS A 4 -10.68 9.15 -11.14
C LYS A 4 -10.81 7.68 -11.52
N GLY A 5 -11.23 6.85 -10.56
CA GLY A 5 -11.32 5.39 -10.74
C GLY A 5 -10.08 4.64 -10.24
N THR A 6 -9.06 5.34 -9.75
CA THR A 6 -7.93 4.72 -9.05
C THR A 6 -8.11 4.85 -7.53
N PRO A 7 -7.43 4.00 -6.72
CA PRO A 7 -7.46 4.13 -5.26
C PRO A 7 -6.78 5.41 -4.75
N LEU A 8 -6.09 6.13 -5.63
CA LEU A 8 -5.46 7.43 -5.37
C LEU A 8 -6.44 8.60 -5.57
N TYR A 9 -7.71 8.33 -5.87
CA TYR A 9 -8.72 9.37 -6.05
C TYR A 9 -8.87 10.22 -4.78
N ARG A 10 -8.85 11.56 -4.96
CA ARG A 10 -8.97 12.58 -3.90
C ARG A 10 -7.91 12.53 -2.80
N LYS A 11 -6.77 11.89 -3.03
CA LYS A 11 -5.62 12.02 -2.12
C LYS A 11 -5.03 13.43 -2.24
N ARG A 12 -4.61 13.96 -1.09
CA ARG A 12 -3.83 15.20 -1.00
C ARG A 12 -2.33 14.95 -1.22
N LEU A 13 -1.92 13.68 -1.19
CA LEU A 13 -0.59 13.25 -1.58
C LEU A 13 -0.50 13.22 -3.10
N SER A 14 0.59 13.75 -3.63
CA SER A 14 1.04 13.55 -4.99
C SER A 14 1.39 12.09 -5.24
N GLU A 15 1.43 11.71 -6.51
CA GLU A 15 1.81 10.36 -6.94
C GLU A 15 3.23 10.01 -6.49
N ASP A 16 4.19 10.94 -6.62
CA ASP A 16 5.58 10.74 -6.18
C ASP A 16 5.70 10.47 -4.67
N GLU A 17 4.90 11.16 -3.84
CA GLU A 17 4.85 10.91 -2.39
C GLU A 17 4.32 9.51 -2.08
N ILE A 18 3.28 9.07 -2.80
CA ILE A 18 2.71 7.73 -2.65
C ILE A 18 3.73 6.66 -3.07
N ILE A 19 4.39 6.86 -4.21
CA ILE A 19 5.46 5.98 -4.72
C ILE A 19 6.58 5.86 -3.68
N THR A 20 7.01 6.98 -3.11
CA THR A 20 8.07 7.02 -2.09
C THR A 20 7.67 6.23 -0.83
N ILE A 21 6.44 6.42 -0.35
CA ILE A 21 5.92 5.65 0.79
C ILE A 21 5.89 4.14 0.47
N CYS A 22 5.42 3.75 -0.73
CA CYS A 22 5.35 2.35 -1.15
C CYS A 22 6.73 1.70 -1.23
N LYS A 23 7.72 2.38 -1.81
CA LYS A 23 9.11 1.89 -1.88
C LYS A 23 9.68 1.60 -0.50
N HIS A 24 9.51 2.52 0.45
CA HIS A 24 9.97 2.28 1.81
C HIS A 24 9.27 1.10 2.51
N LEU A 25 8.00 0.83 2.18
CA LEU A 25 7.29 -0.34 2.70
C LEU A 25 7.83 -1.66 2.14
N VAL A 26 8.15 -1.70 0.84
CA VAL A 26 8.82 -2.85 0.21
C VAL A 26 10.19 -3.09 0.86
N GLU A 27 10.93 -2.02 1.17
CA GLU A 27 12.17 -2.07 1.97
C GLU A 27 11.95 -2.44 3.45
N LYS A 28 10.73 -2.82 3.84
CA LYS A 28 10.35 -3.28 5.19
C LYS A 28 10.46 -2.20 6.28
N ASN A 29 10.43 -0.92 5.90
CA ASN A 29 10.34 0.17 6.87
C ASN A 29 8.97 0.16 7.56
N GLY A 30 8.99 0.39 8.88
CA GLY A 30 7.75 0.63 9.64
C GLY A 30 7.20 2.05 9.43
N ILE A 31 5.91 2.26 9.67
CA ILE A 31 5.23 3.57 9.48
C ILE A 31 5.97 4.73 10.19
N ARG A 32 6.52 4.49 11.39
CA ARG A 32 7.28 5.53 12.12
C ARG A 32 8.62 5.87 11.48
N SER A 33 9.26 4.92 10.80
CA SER A 33 10.47 5.17 10.01
C SER A 33 10.11 6.03 8.80
N ILE A 34 9.05 5.63 8.08
CA ILE A 34 8.54 6.35 6.91
C ILE A 34 8.13 7.78 7.26
N GLU A 35 7.47 8.00 8.41
CA GLU A 35 7.14 9.35 8.92
C GLU A 35 8.39 10.22 9.06
N ARG A 36 9.50 9.67 9.55
CA ARG A 36 10.76 10.41 9.70
C ARG A 36 11.45 10.68 8.36
N ILE A 37 11.38 9.74 7.43
CA ILE A 37 12.04 9.85 6.12
C ILE A 37 11.28 10.81 5.20
N THR A 38 9.96 10.70 5.16
CA THR A 38 9.10 11.43 4.22
C THR A 38 8.52 12.72 4.81
N GLY A 39 8.53 12.86 6.14
CA GLY A 39 7.88 13.98 6.83
C GLY A 39 6.36 13.89 6.90
N HIS A 40 5.73 12.86 6.31
CA HIS A 40 4.29 12.65 6.41
C HIS A 40 3.91 12.08 7.76
N HIS A 41 2.88 12.65 8.40
CA HIS A 41 2.39 12.14 9.67
C HIS A 41 1.93 10.68 9.55
N ARG A 42 2.23 9.86 10.56
CA ARG A 42 1.90 8.42 10.59
C ARG A 42 0.43 8.10 10.30
N ASP A 43 -0.48 8.99 10.67
CA ASP A 43 -1.92 8.80 10.41
C ASP A 43 -2.25 8.98 8.92
N THR A 44 -1.55 9.89 8.23
CA THR A 44 -1.67 10.08 6.78
C THR A 44 -1.16 8.84 6.05
N ILE A 45 0.03 8.35 6.43
CA ILE A 45 0.60 7.11 5.90
C ILE A 45 -0.34 5.94 6.20
N GLY A 46 -0.84 5.86 7.43
CA GLY A 46 -1.79 4.83 7.84
C GLY A 46 -3.02 4.81 6.95
N ARG A 47 -3.72 5.94 6.81
CA ARG A 47 -4.93 6.05 5.97
C ARG A 47 -4.64 5.66 4.53
N LEU A 48 -3.56 6.16 3.94
CA LEU A 48 -3.14 5.76 2.59
C LEU A 48 -3.08 4.24 2.46
N LEU A 49 -2.47 3.54 3.40
CA LEU A 49 -2.34 2.08 3.36
C LEU A 49 -3.66 1.33 3.51
N GLU A 50 -4.58 1.87 4.31
CA GLU A 50 -5.92 1.28 4.43
C GLU A 50 -6.73 1.49 3.16
N ASP A 51 -6.69 2.69 2.58
CA ASP A 51 -7.35 3.00 1.32
C ASP A 51 -6.79 2.12 0.18
N MET A 52 -5.48 1.93 0.12
CA MET A 52 -4.84 1.03 -0.85
C MET A 52 -5.28 -0.43 -0.64
N ALA A 53 -5.35 -0.88 0.62
CA ALA A 53 -5.76 -2.24 0.95
C ALA A 53 -7.24 -2.52 0.62
N GLU A 54 -8.12 -1.53 0.77
CA GLU A 54 -9.53 -1.65 0.37
C GLU A 54 -9.68 -1.93 -1.13
N HIS A 55 -8.76 -1.40 -1.92
CA HIS A 55 -8.72 -1.57 -3.37
C HIS A 55 -7.52 -2.41 -3.84
N ALA A 56 -7.11 -3.41 -3.03
CA ALA A 56 -5.87 -4.15 -3.26
C ALA A 56 -5.77 -4.77 -4.67
N GLU A 57 -6.88 -5.24 -5.26
CA GLU A 57 -6.93 -5.79 -6.63
C GLU A 57 -6.45 -4.77 -7.67
N LEU A 58 -7.06 -3.58 -7.68
CA LEU A 58 -6.67 -2.48 -8.59
C LEU A 58 -5.29 -1.93 -8.25
N MET A 59 -4.94 -1.88 -6.95
CA MET A 59 -3.60 -1.44 -6.56
C MET A 59 -2.53 -2.41 -7.02
N ASN A 60 -2.79 -3.72 -7.05
CA ASN A 60 -1.78 -4.69 -7.47
C ASN A 60 -1.37 -4.46 -8.94
N GLU A 61 -2.36 -4.30 -9.81
CA GLU A 61 -2.14 -3.93 -11.22
C GLU A 61 -1.39 -2.61 -11.33
N TYR A 62 -1.85 -1.58 -10.61
CA TYR A 62 -1.20 -0.27 -10.64
C TYR A 62 0.25 -0.31 -10.15
N LEU A 63 0.54 -1.03 -9.05
CA LEU A 63 1.87 -1.18 -8.47
C LEU A 63 2.84 -1.89 -9.45
N ILE A 64 2.35 -2.87 -10.21
CA ILE A 64 3.15 -3.59 -11.19
C ILE A 64 3.38 -2.72 -12.42
N GLU A 65 2.31 -2.16 -13.00
CA GLU A 65 2.37 -1.48 -14.29
C GLU A 65 3.01 -0.09 -14.22
N ASN A 66 2.68 0.69 -13.20
CA ASN A 66 3.09 2.10 -13.10
C ASN A 66 4.32 2.29 -12.22
N LEU A 67 4.56 1.32 -11.34
CA LEU A 67 5.52 1.41 -10.25
C LEU A 67 6.64 0.37 -10.38
N GLY A 68 6.50 -0.58 -11.31
CA GLY A 68 7.52 -1.57 -11.66
C GLY A 68 7.81 -2.59 -10.57
N LEU A 69 6.90 -2.75 -9.60
CA LEU A 69 7.05 -3.76 -8.56
C LEU A 69 6.81 -5.15 -9.16
N SER A 70 7.62 -6.12 -8.73
CA SER A 70 7.35 -7.52 -8.98
C SER A 70 6.14 -8.01 -8.16
N PRO A 71 5.46 -9.08 -8.59
CA PRO A 71 4.39 -9.70 -7.79
C PRO A 71 4.83 -10.06 -6.37
N PHE A 72 6.10 -10.45 -6.20
CA PHE A 72 6.68 -10.74 -4.89
C PHE A 72 6.80 -9.49 -4.01
N GLU A 73 7.27 -8.37 -4.55
CA GLU A 73 7.34 -7.10 -3.82
C GLU A 73 5.95 -6.57 -3.45
N CYS A 74 4.95 -6.80 -4.31
CA CYS A 74 3.56 -6.52 -3.96
C CYS A 74 3.09 -7.38 -2.76
N ASP A 75 3.36 -8.68 -2.75
CA ASP A 75 3.06 -9.56 -1.62
C ASP A 75 3.78 -9.13 -0.32
N GLU A 76 5.04 -8.68 -0.42
CA GLU A 76 5.78 -8.11 0.71
C GLU A 76 5.13 -6.81 1.22
N LEU A 77 4.74 -5.91 0.32
CA LEU A 77 4.03 -4.68 0.66
C LEU A 77 2.74 -4.98 1.41
N TRP A 78 1.91 -5.90 0.90
CA TRP A 78 0.64 -6.27 1.55
C TRP A 78 0.84 -6.95 2.90
N SER A 79 1.88 -7.77 3.03
CA SER A 79 2.29 -8.36 4.31
C SER A 79 2.69 -7.28 5.33
N MET A 80 3.44 -6.26 4.89
CA MET A 80 3.81 -5.12 5.72
C MET A 80 2.61 -4.28 6.13
N VAL A 81 1.65 -4.06 5.23
CA VAL A 81 0.39 -3.36 5.54
C VAL A 81 -0.38 -4.09 6.64
N LYS A 82 -0.57 -5.41 6.52
CA LYS A 82 -1.25 -6.22 7.55
C LYS A 82 -0.54 -6.17 8.91
N LYS A 83 0.80 -6.21 8.91
CA LYS A 83 1.60 -6.11 10.14
C LYS A 83 1.46 -4.74 10.81
N ASN A 84 1.47 -3.67 10.02
CA ASN A 84 1.42 -2.30 10.51
C ASN A 84 -0.01 -1.88 10.93
N ARG A 85 -1.05 -2.50 10.37
CA ARG A 85 -2.45 -2.16 10.59
C ARG A 85 -3.18 -3.28 11.33
N ARG A 86 -3.16 -3.22 12.67
CA ARG A 86 -3.89 -4.16 13.54
C ARG A 86 -5.40 -4.17 13.33
N LYS A 87 -5.96 -3.06 12.84
CA LYS A 87 -7.36 -2.92 12.44
C LYS A 87 -7.38 -2.39 11.01
N LEU A 88 -7.78 -3.26 10.09
CA LEU A 88 -8.15 -2.96 8.72
C LEU A 88 -9.65 -3.17 8.59
N SER A 89 -10.30 -2.44 7.69
CA SER A 89 -11.71 -2.66 7.37
C SER A 89 -11.95 -4.09 6.86
N THR A 90 -13.21 -4.53 6.92
CA THR A 90 -13.62 -5.84 6.37
C THR A 90 -13.37 -5.88 4.86
N VAL A 91 -13.58 -4.75 4.17
CA VAL A 91 -13.32 -4.62 2.73
C VAL A 91 -11.83 -4.84 2.45
N ALA A 92 -10.95 -4.15 3.18
CA ALA A 92 -9.51 -4.34 3.06
C ALA A 92 -9.08 -5.80 3.29
N HIS A 93 -9.64 -6.47 4.29
CA HIS A 93 -9.33 -7.88 4.53
C HIS A 93 -9.74 -8.79 3.35
N LEU A 94 -10.92 -8.56 2.79
CA LEU A 94 -11.43 -9.34 1.65
C LEU A 94 -10.60 -9.08 0.39
N SER A 95 -10.30 -7.81 0.09
CA SER A 95 -9.49 -7.43 -1.06
C SER A 95 -8.06 -7.99 -0.96
N LEU A 96 -7.41 -7.88 0.21
CA LEU A 96 -6.08 -8.45 0.43
C LEU A 96 -6.05 -9.97 0.30
N LYS A 97 -7.13 -10.67 0.71
CA LYS A 97 -7.23 -12.13 0.57
C LYS A 97 -7.29 -12.58 -0.90
N LYS A 98 -7.77 -11.73 -1.80
CA LYS A 98 -7.86 -12.05 -3.23
C LYS A 98 -6.54 -11.86 -3.96
N VAL A 99 -5.75 -10.86 -3.56
CA VAL A 99 -4.49 -10.52 -4.26
C VAL A 99 -3.28 -11.22 -3.70
N MET A 100 -3.24 -11.49 -2.40
CA MET A 100 -2.10 -12.16 -1.81
C MET A 100 -2.22 -13.66 -2.08
N SER A 101 -1.25 -14.19 -2.82
CA SER A 101 -0.98 -15.62 -2.86
C SER A 101 -0.85 -16.10 -1.41
N GLY A 102 -1.61 -17.12 -1.00
CA GLY A 102 -1.45 -17.73 0.32
C GLY A 102 0.03 -17.99 0.57
N SER A 103 0.60 -17.30 1.56
CA SER A 103 2.02 -17.16 1.81
C SER A 103 2.77 -18.43 1.44
N THR A 104 3.63 -18.39 0.42
CA THR A 104 4.61 -19.44 0.21
C THR A 104 5.44 -19.50 1.48
N PRO A 105 5.40 -20.59 2.25
CA PRO A 105 6.31 -20.74 3.38
C PRO A 105 7.72 -20.73 2.79
N ALA A 106 8.59 -19.90 3.37
CA ALA A 106 10.02 -19.98 3.14
C ALA A 106 10.57 -21.36 3.55
#